data_AF-A0A1A7C8Q0-F1
#
_entry.id   AF-A0A1A7C8Q0-F1
#
_cell.length_a   1.000
_cell.length_b   1.000
_cell.length_c   1.000
_cell.angle_alpha   90.00
_cell.angle_beta   90.00
_cell.angle_gamma   90.00
#
_symmetry.space_group_name_H-M   'P 1'
#
loop_
_entity.id
_entity.type
_entity.pdbx_description
1 polymer ?
#
loop_
_entity_poly.entity_id
_entity_poly.type
_entity_poly.pdbx_seq_one_letter_code
_entity_poly.pdbx_strand_id
1 'polypeptide(L)'
;MTLPTVLTALARATVEVAGVNELPARFILYPRFDQDPSELARRIAAELQVYMAQPLVNTDTERAVIIVTLPARIMIKGAEAYEAAYAIANYWQLKSAEPELYTDFFPETEVVRGDGTDESIHDACWAPADPRVDANPRWALDMLRVPQAWEWSLMQGRPAYGDGVIIAQPDTGVTDHPELRDVPRVGAIDLISGGDTATDPLDYYGNTSHGTGTGSVLLSRSAENMTGSAPGATHMPIRAIRSVIRISQLSVADAINHAVDKGAHVITMSLGGLPSMFLWLALQRAVKNNVIVLAAAGNCVETVVWPARYDDCIGVAGVNFDEQRWRGSCRGGTVAVAAPAENVIKALTLLNGGTKSYHTEQGQGTSFAVALTAGVAALWLAHHGRDVVVSAAAAQHIPVQALFKNLLRATARKPNTDWDESAMGSGIVDAEALLKAPLTLVTGEEANETGAEASESIRNLLDEAQADSALEQDALDLYGMELADVALEARLCCADGAESNEDGPLQVSEQLRQTVPLTTLERLAAVQP
;
A
#
# COMPACT_ATOMS: atom_id res chain seq x y z
N MET A 1 -14.04 21.87 23.77
CA MET A 1 -12.64 22.37 23.76
C MET A 1 -12.60 23.85 23.39
N THR A 2 -11.48 24.56 23.58
CA THR A 2 -11.35 25.99 23.21
C THR A 2 -10.27 26.20 22.15
N LEU A 3 -10.33 27.29 21.38
CA LEU A 3 -9.29 27.60 20.39
C LEU A 3 -7.87 27.66 21.01
N PRO A 4 -7.63 28.29 22.18
CA PRO A 4 -6.33 28.24 22.84
C PRO A 4 -5.81 26.82 23.12
N THR A 5 -6.70 25.86 23.40
CA THR A 5 -6.34 24.45 23.56
C THR A 5 -5.83 23.86 22.25
N VAL A 6 -6.53 24.13 21.13
CA VAL A 6 -6.11 23.68 19.79
C VAL A 6 -4.75 24.26 19.41
N LEU A 7 -4.55 25.57 19.62
CA LEU A 7 -3.28 26.24 19.33
C LEU A 7 -2.13 25.66 20.19
N THR A 8 -2.39 25.34 21.46
CA THR A 8 -1.38 24.73 22.33
C THR A 8 -1.04 23.30 21.86
N ALA A 9 -2.03 22.51 21.45
CA ALA A 9 -1.79 21.16 20.93
C ALA A 9 -0.99 21.20 19.61
N LEU A 10 -1.35 22.08 18.68
CA LEU A 10 -0.61 22.32 17.44
C LEU A 10 0.84 22.73 17.69
N ALA A 11 1.09 23.58 18.69
CA ALA A 11 2.44 24.01 19.06
C ALA A 11 3.30 22.86 19.65
N ARG A 12 2.68 21.84 20.25
CA ARG A 12 3.39 20.64 20.74
C ARG A 12 3.60 19.61 19.66
N ALA A 13 2.63 19.47 18.75
CA ALA A 13 2.65 18.52 17.64
C ALA A 13 3.53 18.96 16.47
N THR A 14 3.98 20.22 16.43
CA THR A 14 4.72 20.75 15.28
C THR A 14 5.89 21.64 15.68
N VAL A 15 6.93 21.69 14.85
CA VAL A 15 8.05 22.63 15.00
C VAL A 15 8.20 23.55 13.80
N GLU A 16 8.71 24.75 14.03
CA GLU A 16 9.00 25.70 12.95
C GLU A 16 10.25 25.25 12.17
N VAL A 17 10.17 25.29 10.84
CA VAL A 17 11.34 25.05 9.97
C VAL A 17 11.56 26.22 9.03
N ALA A 18 12.83 26.50 8.76
CA ALA A 18 13.27 27.57 7.86
C ALA A 18 13.60 27.08 6.43
N GLY A 19 13.26 25.82 6.08
CA GLY A 19 13.66 25.17 4.83
C GLY A 19 12.53 24.47 4.08
N VAL A 20 12.75 24.18 2.79
CA VAL A 20 11.74 23.76 1.79
C VAL A 20 11.72 22.25 1.50
N ASN A 21 12.57 21.46 2.16
CA ASN A 21 12.79 20.05 1.79
C ASN A 21 11.99 19.03 2.61
N GLU A 22 11.27 19.48 3.64
CA GLU A 22 10.41 18.62 4.46
C GLU A 22 8.94 18.88 4.13
N LEU A 23 8.14 17.82 4.18
CA LEU A 23 6.71 17.92 3.91
C LEU A 23 6.03 18.68 5.06
N PRO A 24 5.13 19.62 4.74
CA PRO A 24 4.49 20.44 5.75
C PRO A 24 3.58 19.61 6.65
N ALA A 25 3.43 20.02 7.91
CA ALA A 25 2.46 19.41 8.81
C ALA A 25 1.06 19.56 8.22
N ARG A 26 0.37 18.42 8.08
CA ARG A 26 -1.00 18.36 7.55
C ARG A 26 -1.92 17.60 8.49
N PHE A 27 -3.17 18.02 8.52
CA PHE A 27 -4.28 17.31 9.16
C PHE A 27 -5.40 17.10 8.15
N ILE A 28 -5.95 15.89 8.12
CA ILE A 28 -7.12 15.55 7.32
C ILE A 28 -8.33 15.63 8.23
N LEU A 29 -9.29 16.47 7.88
CA LEU A 29 -10.50 16.69 8.65
C LEU A 29 -11.68 16.06 7.95
N TYR A 30 -12.52 15.38 8.73
CA TYR A 30 -13.73 14.71 8.25
C TYR A 30 -14.95 15.43 8.83
N PRO A 31 -15.57 16.36 8.09
CA PRO A 31 -16.78 17.05 8.55
C PRO A 31 -17.93 16.06 8.75
N ARG A 32 -18.85 16.40 9.67
CA ARG A 32 -20.14 15.70 9.78
C ARG A 32 -21.01 16.03 8.57
N PHE A 33 -21.97 15.16 8.27
CA PHE A 33 -22.87 15.32 7.11
C PHE A 33 -23.68 16.62 7.10
N ASP A 34 -23.92 17.23 8.26
CA ASP A 34 -24.67 18.48 8.40
C ASP A 34 -23.79 19.75 8.36
N GLN A 35 -22.46 19.59 8.21
CA GLN A 35 -21.51 20.69 8.12
C GLN A 35 -21.21 21.02 6.65
N ASP A 36 -21.19 22.31 6.29
CA ASP A 36 -20.68 22.78 4.99
C ASP A 36 -19.14 22.80 5.02
N PRO A 37 -18.45 21.97 4.22
CA PRO A 37 -16.99 21.90 4.21
C PRO A 37 -16.33 23.22 3.80
N SER A 38 -16.96 24.01 2.93
CA SER A 38 -16.41 25.27 2.43
C SER A 38 -16.50 26.40 3.45
N GLU A 39 -17.61 26.47 4.20
CA GLU A 39 -17.74 27.40 5.32
C GLU A 39 -16.76 27.01 6.45
N LEU A 40 -16.68 25.73 6.76
CA LEU A 40 -15.76 25.21 7.78
C LEU A 40 -14.30 25.50 7.43
N ALA A 41 -13.88 25.29 6.17
CA ALA A 41 -12.54 25.61 5.70
C ALA A 41 -12.22 27.11 5.85
N ARG A 42 -13.15 28.01 5.49
CA ARG A 42 -12.97 29.47 5.68
C ARG A 42 -12.80 29.84 7.16
N ARG A 43 -13.58 29.22 8.03
CA ARG A 43 -13.49 29.43 9.48
C ARG A 43 -12.15 28.95 10.03
N ILE A 44 -11.69 27.76 9.66
CA ILE A 44 -10.39 27.20 10.06
C ILE A 44 -9.25 28.12 9.61
N ALA A 45 -9.27 28.60 8.36
CA ALA A 45 -8.25 29.52 7.86
C ALA A 45 -8.15 30.81 8.71
N ALA A 46 -9.30 31.36 9.12
CA ALA A 46 -9.35 32.56 9.96
C ALA A 46 -8.85 32.29 11.39
N GLU A 47 -9.28 31.19 12.01
CA GLU A 47 -8.92 30.86 13.40
C GLU A 47 -7.46 30.38 13.53
N LEU A 48 -6.89 29.75 12.50
CA LEU A 48 -5.50 29.28 12.44
C LEU A 48 -4.57 30.21 11.64
N GLN A 49 -4.91 31.49 11.49
CA GLN A 49 -4.09 32.46 10.76
C GLN A 49 -2.66 32.57 11.31
N VAL A 50 -2.46 32.37 12.62
CA VAL A 50 -1.13 32.37 13.26
C VAL A 50 -0.19 31.29 12.72
N TYR A 51 -0.74 30.19 12.19
CA TYR A 51 0.01 29.13 11.52
C TYR A 51 0.03 29.27 9.99
N MET A 52 -0.54 30.35 9.45
CA MET A 52 -0.76 30.54 8.01
C MET A 52 -1.44 29.33 7.36
N ALA A 53 -2.41 28.73 8.07
CA ALA A 53 -3.05 27.50 7.64
C ALA A 53 -3.74 27.63 6.27
N GLN A 54 -3.58 26.62 5.44
CA GLN A 54 -4.14 26.51 4.10
C GLN A 54 -5.09 25.31 4.03
N PRO A 55 -6.38 25.48 4.41
CA PRO A 55 -7.37 24.43 4.26
C PRO A 55 -7.82 24.30 2.80
N LEU A 56 -7.76 23.07 2.29
CA LEU A 56 -8.23 22.68 0.96
C LEU A 56 -9.41 21.70 1.11
N VAL A 57 -10.55 22.04 0.52
CA VAL A 57 -11.68 21.10 0.43
C VAL A 57 -11.41 20.17 -0.76
N ASN A 58 -11.27 18.87 -0.49
CA ASN A 58 -11.20 17.83 -1.51
C ASN A 58 -12.58 17.15 -1.64
N THR A 59 -13.07 17.04 -2.88
CA THR A 59 -14.37 16.44 -3.22
C THR A 59 -14.25 15.28 -4.21
N ASP A 60 -13.06 14.71 -4.36
CA ASP A 60 -12.80 13.65 -5.34
C ASP A 60 -13.41 12.31 -4.90
N THR A 61 -13.67 12.16 -3.60
CA THR A 61 -14.33 10.99 -3.02
C THR A 61 -15.80 11.27 -2.70
N GLU A 62 -16.56 10.24 -2.31
CA GLU A 62 -17.98 10.41 -1.97
C GLU A 62 -18.24 11.33 -0.76
N ARG A 63 -17.21 11.55 0.07
CA ARG A 63 -17.27 12.46 1.21
C ARG A 63 -16.24 13.57 1.04
N ALA A 64 -16.69 14.80 1.21
CA ALA A 64 -15.77 15.93 1.21
C ALA A 64 -14.87 15.86 2.46
N VAL A 65 -13.56 16.04 2.26
CA VAL A 65 -12.57 16.14 3.33
C VAL A 65 -11.90 17.51 3.27
N ILE A 66 -11.39 18.00 4.40
CA ILE A 66 -10.62 19.25 4.43
C ILE A 66 -9.19 18.92 4.82
N ILE A 67 -8.24 19.18 3.92
CA ILE A 67 -6.81 19.01 4.17
C ILE A 67 -6.26 20.36 4.66
N VAL A 68 -5.87 20.43 5.93
CA VAL A 68 -5.29 21.64 6.52
C VAL A 68 -3.77 21.55 6.47
N THR A 69 -3.14 22.37 5.64
CA THR A 69 -1.67 22.45 5.55
C THR A 69 -1.11 23.60 6.36
N LEU A 70 -0.07 23.34 7.16
CA LEU A 70 0.67 24.33 7.93
C LEU A 70 2.06 24.52 7.28
N PRO A 71 2.21 25.46 6.33
CA PRO A 71 3.34 25.46 5.38
C PRO A 71 4.73 25.71 5.99
N ALA A 72 4.81 26.32 7.18
CA ALA A 72 6.07 26.62 7.87
C ALA A 72 6.27 25.73 9.12
N ARG A 73 5.60 24.59 9.16
CA ARG A 73 5.61 23.62 10.26
C ARG A 73 5.89 22.23 9.71
N ILE A 74 6.58 21.41 10.48
CA ILE A 74 6.67 19.96 10.26
C ILE A 74 6.02 19.24 11.44
N MET A 75 5.48 18.04 11.19
CA MET A 75 4.83 17.24 12.22
C MET A 75 5.88 16.54 13.08
N ILE A 76 5.72 16.59 14.40
CA ILE A 76 6.42 15.71 15.33
C ILE A 76 5.61 14.42 15.40
N LYS A 77 6.23 13.28 15.05
CA LYS A 77 5.60 11.98 15.23
C LYS A 77 5.50 11.64 16.71
N GLY A 78 4.34 11.15 17.15
CA GLY A 78 4.09 10.70 18.52
C GLY A 78 2.70 11.06 19.01
N ALA A 79 2.45 10.80 20.29
CA ALA A 79 1.18 11.07 20.99
C ALA A 79 0.69 12.51 20.79
N GLU A 80 1.59 13.48 20.68
CA GLU A 80 1.28 14.90 20.47
C GLU A 80 0.53 15.16 19.16
N ALA A 81 0.85 14.45 18.08
CA ALA A 81 0.19 14.61 16.79
C ALA A 81 -1.28 14.15 16.86
N TYR A 82 -1.53 13.03 17.53
CA TYR A 82 -2.87 12.52 17.78
C TYR A 82 -3.67 13.45 18.71
N GLU A 83 -3.05 13.94 19.79
CA GLU A 83 -3.68 14.93 20.68
C GLU A 83 -4.10 16.20 19.94
N ALA A 84 -3.27 16.70 19.01
CA ALA A 84 -3.63 17.82 18.16
C ALA A 84 -4.83 17.47 17.27
N ALA A 85 -4.82 16.30 16.62
CA ALA A 85 -5.94 15.87 15.78
C ALA A 85 -7.25 15.74 16.56
N TYR A 86 -7.23 15.13 17.74
CA TYR A 86 -8.42 15.05 18.60
C TYR A 86 -8.87 16.42 19.09
N ALA A 87 -7.92 17.32 19.38
CA ALA A 87 -8.26 18.66 19.80
C ALA A 87 -8.98 19.46 18.70
N ILE A 88 -8.49 19.34 17.47
CA ILE A 88 -9.09 19.86 16.24
C ILE A 88 -10.50 19.29 16.07
N ALA A 89 -10.66 17.96 16.13
CA ALA A 89 -11.96 17.29 15.96
C ALA A 89 -12.99 17.77 16.98
N ASN A 90 -12.60 17.83 18.26
CA ASN A 90 -13.47 18.26 19.36
C ASN A 90 -13.86 19.75 19.28
N TYR A 91 -12.95 20.62 18.84
CA TYR A 91 -13.22 22.06 18.76
C TYR A 91 -14.18 22.41 17.62
N TRP A 92 -13.98 21.82 16.44
CA TRP A 92 -14.82 22.05 15.26
C TRP A 92 -16.00 21.06 15.13
N GLN A 93 -16.19 20.16 16.10
CA GLN A 93 -17.26 19.16 16.12
C GLN A 93 -17.28 18.30 14.84
N LEU A 94 -16.09 17.86 14.43
CA LEU A 94 -15.89 17.00 13.26
C LEU A 94 -16.33 15.56 13.56
N LYS A 95 -16.49 14.73 12.52
CA LYS A 95 -16.58 13.28 12.71
C LYS A 95 -15.26 12.76 13.29
N SER A 96 -14.16 13.14 12.67
CA SER A 96 -12.80 12.83 13.14
C SER A 96 -11.80 13.78 12.47
N ALA A 97 -10.55 13.70 12.92
CA ALA A 97 -9.41 14.32 12.25
C ALA A 97 -8.21 13.38 12.40
N GLU A 98 -7.37 13.32 11.38
CA GLU A 98 -6.16 12.49 11.34
C GLU A 98 -4.94 13.40 11.13
N PRO A 99 -3.84 13.23 11.88
CA PRO A 99 -2.57 13.82 11.50
C PRO A 99 -2.01 13.08 10.28
N GLU A 100 -1.33 13.78 9.38
CA GLU A 100 -0.49 13.09 8.41
C GLU A 100 0.82 12.68 9.08
N LEU A 101 1.04 11.36 9.17
CA LEU A 101 2.22 10.77 9.78
C LEU A 101 2.96 9.90 8.77
N TYR A 102 4.27 10.08 8.70
CA TYR A 102 5.13 9.15 7.97
C TYR A 102 5.26 7.87 8.79
N THR A 103 5.10 6.77 8.09
CA THR A 103 5.46 5.46 8.61
C THR A 103 6.99 5.34 8.58
N ASP A 104 7.59 4.79 9.62
CA ASP A 104 9.01 4.39 9.63
C ASP A 104 9.10 2.90 10.04
N PHE A 105 8.03 2.15 9.77
CA PHE A 105 7.81 0.80 10.34
C PHE A 105 8.57 -0.33 9.66
N PHE A 106 9.52 -0.02 8.78
CA PHE A 106 10.20 -1.06 8.05
C PHE A 106 11.68 -0.76 8.02
N PRO A 107 12.56 -1.78 8.08
CA PRO A 107 13.97 -1.54 7.87
C PRO A 107 14.18 -0.99 6.46
N GLU A 108 14.78 0.19 6.32
CA GLU A 108 15.31 0.63 5.03
C GLU A 108 16.43 -0.35 4.68
N THR A 109 16.28 -1.11 3.61
CA THR A 109 17.43 -1.77 3.01
C THR A 109 18.30 -0.65 2.44
N GLU A 110 19.26 -0.16 3.22
CA GLU A 110 20.43 0.46 2.61
C GLU A 110 20.93 -0.52 1.56
N VAL A 111 21.11 -0.04 0.33
CA VAL A 111 21.80 -0.80 -0.71
C VAL A 111 23.26 -0.88 -0.29
N VAL A 112 23.58 -1.71 0.70
CA VAL A 112 24.95 -2.01 1.11
C VAL A 112 25.51 -2.95 0.05
N ARG A 113 26.10 -2.35 -1.00
CA ARG A 113 27.14 -3.02 -1.77
C ARG A 113 28.45 -2.84 -1.02
N GLY A 114 28.87 -3.84 -0.25
CA GLY A 114 30.18 -3.86 0.40
C GLY A 114 30.40 -5.13 1.21
N ASP A 115 31.45 -5.87 0.83
CA ASP A 115 32.17 -6.90 1.59
C ASP A 115 31.54 -7.47 2.87
N GLY A 116 31.08 -8.72 2.76
CA GLY A 116 30.55 -9.47 3.90
C GLY A 116 31.51 -9.46 5.09
N THR A 117 31.02 -8.99 6.23
CA THR A 117 31.32 -9.43 7.61
C THR A 117 30.53 -8.60 8.63
N ASP A 118 29.23 -8.38 8.44
CA ASP A 118 28.40 -7.83 9.52
C ASP A 118 27.07 -8.57 9.63
N GLU A 119 27.10 -9.68 10.37
CA GLU A 119 25.92 -10.44 10.82
C GLU A 119 25.14 -9.58 11.83
N SER A 120 24.51 -8.52 11.34
CA SER A 120 23.51 -7.78 12.11
C SER A 120 22.13 -8.40 11.89
N ILE A 121 21.22 -8.22 12.84
CA ILE A 121 19.87 -8.82 12.90
C ILE A 121 19.01 -8.45 11.66
N HIS A 122 19.46 -7.50 10.84
CA HIS A 122 18.98 -7.28 9.47
C HIS A 122 19.00 -8.56 8.60
N ASP A 123 19.86 -9.55 8.87
CA ASP A 123 19.90 -10.87 8.22
C ASP A 123 18.73 -11.81 8.59
N ALA A 124 17.85 -11.44 9.53
CA ALA A 124 16.77 -12.33 9.94
C ALA A 124 15.64 -12.41 8.89
N CYS A 125 15.18 -11.31 8.31
CA CYS A 125 14.00 -11.35 7.43
C CYS A 125 14.32 -11.51 5.94
N TRP A 126 15.52 -11.14 5.53
CA TRP A 126 15.99 -11.21 4.15
C TRP A 126 16.74 -12.52 3.90
N ALA A 127 16.63 -13.06 2.70
CA ALA A 127 17.37 -14.24 2.29
C ALA A 127 18.60 -13.84 1.45
N PRO A 128 19.70 -14.60 1.46
CA PRO A 128 20.78 -14.39 0.51
C PRO A 128 20.30 -14.62 -0.93
N ALA A 129 21.07 -14.12 -1.91
CA ALA A 129 20.83 -14.41 -3.32
C ALA A 129 20.85 -15.93 -3.57
N ASP A 130 19.92 -16.41 -4.39
CA ASP A 130 19.74 -17.83 -4.68
C ASP A 130 20.32 -18.17 -6.08
N PRO A 131 21.37 -19.01 -6.17
CA PRO A 131 21.95 -19.42 -7.45
C PRO A 131 20.97 -20.12 -8.41
N ARG A 132 19.87 -20.69 -7.88
CA ARG A 132 18.80 -21.29 -8.71
C ARG A 132 18.07 -20.23 -9.54
N VAL A 133 17.97 -19.02 -9.03
CA VAL A 133 17.35 -17.89 -9.74
C VAL A 133 18.24 -17.43 -10.89
N ASP A 134 19.57 -17.47 -10.75
CA ASP A 134 20.47 -17.17 -11.88
C ASP A 134 20.34 -18.23 -12.99
N ALA A 135 20.10 -19.49 -12.62
CA ALA A 135 19.86 -20.58 -13.56
C ALA A 135 18.46 -20.51 -14.22
N ASN A 136 17.46 -19.96 -13.53
CA ASN A 136 16.12 -19.69 -14.08
C ASN A 136 15.61 -18.29 -13.67
N PRO A 137 16.01 -17.22 -14.39
CA PRO A 137 15.61 -15.85 -14.05
C PRO A 137 14.10 -15.58 -14.22
N ARG A 138 13.36 -16.52 -14.84
CA ARG A 138 11.91 -16.45 -15.04
C ARG A 138 11.10 -17.31 -14.08
N TRP A 139 11.73 -17.91 -13.06
CA TRP A 139 11.07 -18.82 -12.12
C TRP A 139 9.78 -18.25 -11.51
N ALA A 140 9.74 -16.94 -11.24
CA ALA A 140 8.57 -16.28 -10.69
C ALA A 140 7.37 -16.32 -11.66
N LEU A 141 7.61 -16.14 -12.96
CA LEU A 141 6.57 -16.29 -13.98
C LEU A 141 6.15 -17.75 -14.14
N ASP A 142 7.11 -18.68 -14.08
CA ASP A 142 6.84 -20.12 -14.20
C ASP A 142 5.98 -20.62 -13.04
N MET A 143 6.28 -20.20 -11.80
CA MET A 143 5.53 -20.56 -10.60
C MET A 143 4.07 -20.11 -10.67
N LEU A 144 3.83 -18.92 -11.24
CA LEU A 144 2.50 -18.35 -11.45
C LEU A 144 1.79 -18.87 -12.71
N ARG A 145 2.44 -19.73 -13.50
CA ARG A 145 1.95 -20.23 -14.80
C ARG A 145 1.60 -19.12 -15.79
N VAL A 146 2.32 -18.01 -15.75
CA VAL A 146 2.13 -16.87 -16.65
C VAL A 146 2.38 -17.24 -18.12
N PRO A 147 3.45 -17.99 -18.49
CA PRO A 147 3.65 -18.40 -19.87
C PRO A 147 2.49 -19.25 -20.44
N GLN A 148 1.91 -20.11 -19.61
CA GLN A 148 0.75 -20.94 -19.98
C GLN A 148 -0.51 -20.08 -20.17
N ALA A 149 -0.69 -19.04 -19.36
CA ALA A 149 -1.78 -18.06 -19.51
C ALA A 149 -1.67 -17.26 -20.82
N TRP A 150 -0.44 -16.87 -21.21
CA TRP A 150 -0.19 -16.22 -22.50
C TRP A 150 -0.53 -17.14 -23.67
N GLU A 151 -0.01 -18.37 -23.66
CA GLU A 151 -0.28 -19.37 -24.70
C GLU A 151 -1.78 -19.67 -24.81
N TRP A 152 -2.47 -19.80 -23.67
CA TRP A 152 -3.91 -20.01 -23.63
C TRP A 152 -4.67 -18.90 -24.37
N SER A 153 -4.33 -17.64 -24.13
CA SER A 153 -4.98 -16.50 -24.81
C SER A 153 -4.75 -16.53 -26.32
N LEU A 154 -3.51 -16.81 -26.74
CA LEU A 154 -3.15 -16.91 -28.16
C LEU A 154 -3.92 -18.05 -28.86
N MET A 155 -3.99 -19.23 -28.24
CA MET A 155 -4.75 -20.37 -28.78
C MET A 155 -6.25 -20.08 -28.91
N GLN A 156 -6.80 -19.24 -28.04
CA GLN A 156 -8.20 -18.82 -28.10
C GLN A 156 -8.44 -17.63 -29.06
N GLY A 157 -7.40 -17.11 -29.73
CA GLY A 157 -7.49 -15.93 -30.57
C GLY A 157 -7.87 -14.65 -29.81
N ARG A 158 -7.51 -14.57 -28.53
CA ARG A 158 -7.79 -13.45 -27.63
C ARG A 158 -6.53 -12.60 -27.42
N PRO A 159 -6.67 -11.31 -27.03
CA PRO A 159 -5.53 -10.50 -26.61
C PRO A 159 -4.73 -11.20 -25.51
N ALA A 160 -3.40 -11.19 -25.64
CA ALA A 160 -2.46 -11.82 -24.72
C ALA A 160 -1.57 -10.75 -24.06
N TYR A 161 -0.67 -11.16 -23.16
CA TYR A 161 0.35 -10.28 -22.57
C TYR A 161 -0.15 -9.01 -21.84
N GLY A 162 -1.45 -8.86 -21.62
CA GLY A 162 -2.06 -7.68 -21.00
C GLY A 162 -2.41 -6.57 -21.99
N ASP A 163 -2.44 -6.87 -23.29
CA ASP A 163 -2.74 -5.90 -24.35
C ASP A 163 -4.07 -5.15 -24.09
N GLY A 164 -4.02 -3.82 -24.22
CA GLY A 164 -5.19 -2.95 -24.01
C GLY A 164 -5.53 -2.66 -22.55
N VAL A 165 -4.75 -3.16 -21.58
CA VAL A 165 -4.94 -2.88 -20.16
C VAL A 165 -4.00 -1.76 -19.70
N ILE A 166 -4.54 -0.77 -18.98
CA ILE A 166 -3.77 0.31 -18.35
C ILE A 166 -3.57 -0.05 -16.87
N ILE A 167 -2.32 -0.12 -16.45
CA ILE A 167 -1.93 -0.42 -15.07
C ILE A 167 -1.27 0.82 -14.47
N ALA A 168 -1.89 1.38 -13.44
CA ALA A 168 -1.33 2.48 -12.67
C ALA A 168 -0.44 1.97 -11.54
N GLN A 169 0.68 2.64 -11.35
CA GLN A 169 1.69 2.28 -10.36
C GLN A 169 2.06 3.50 -9.51
N PRO A 170 1.30 3.76 -8.42
CA PRO A 170 1.75 4.64 -7.33
C PRO A 170 2.99 4.06 -6.65
N ASP A 171 4.14 4.69 -6.85
CA ASP A 171 5.45 4.21 -6.37
C ASP A 171 6.46 5.38 -6.30
N THR A 172 7.76 5.10 -6.32
CA THR A 172 8.85 6.10 -6.31
C THR A 172 9.05 6.86 -7.62
N GLY A 173 8.25 6.53 -8.62
CA GLY A 173 8.46 6.92 -10.01
C GLY A 173 9.32 5.91 -10.76
N VAL A 174 9.56 6.22 -12.03
CA VAL A 174 10.36 5.38 -12.93
C VAL A 174 11.45 6.20 -13.59
N THR A 175 12.65 5.64 -13.66
CA THR A 175 13.77 6.19 -14.42
C THR A 175 13.96 5.43 -15.73
N ASP A 176 14.78 5.99 -16.62
CA ASP A 176 15.26 5.27 -17.79
C ASP A 176 15.90 3.94 -17.38
N HIS A 177 15.52 2.86 -18.06
CA HIS A 177 16.15 1.55 -17.94
C HIS A 177 15.85 0.77 -19.24
N PRO A 178 16.81 -0.01 -19.79
CA PRO A 178 16.57 -0.82 -20.99
C PRO A 178 15.29 -1.67 -20.92
N GLU A 179 15.04 -2.30 -19.78
CA GLU A 179 13.84 -3.12 -19.53
C GLU A 179 12.49 -2.40 -19.62
N LEU A 180 12.46 -1.07 -19.48
CA LEU A 180 11.23 -0.27 -19.49
C LEU A 180 11.19 0.78 -20.62
N ARG A 181 12.18 0.77 -21.53
CA ARG A 181 12.34 1.79 -22.57
C ARG A 181 11.17 1.80 -23.56
N ASP A 182 10.74 0.61 -23.97
CA ASP A 182 9.72 0.44 -25.01
C ASP A 182 8.32 0.18 -24.44
N VAL A 183 8.14 0.41 -23.13
CA VAL A 183 6.84 0.27 -22.48
C VAL A 183 6.02 1.53 -22.71
N PRO A 184 4.80 1.43 -23.29
CA PRO A 184 3.96 2.59 -23.51
C PRO A 184 3.51 3.20 -22.18
N ARG A 185 3.56 4.54 -22.07
CA ARG A 185 3.20 5.28 -20.86
C ARG A 185 2.04 6.24 -21.11
N VAL A 186 1.13 6.34 -20.15
CA VAL A 186 -0.01 7.28 -20.17
C VAL A 186 -0.22 7.88 -18.79
N GLY A 187 -0.76 9.09 -18.70
CA GLY A 187 -1.21 9.66 -17.43
C GLY A 187 -0.14 9.78 -16.34
N ALA A 188 1.14 9.92 -16.69
CA ALA A 188 2.20 10.05 -15.70
C ALA A 188 2.05 11.34 -14.87
N ILE A 189 2.43 11.29 -13.60
CA ILE A 189 2.41 12.46 -12.71
C ILE A 189 3.43 12.30 -11.57
N ASP A 190 3.95 13.42 -11.10
CA ASP A 190 4.74 13.52 -9.87
C ASP A 190 3.98 14.31 -8.82
N LEU A 191 3.53 13.62 -7.77
CA LEU A 191 2.79 14.22 -6.65
C LEU A 191 3.72 14.75 -5.54
N ILE A 192 5.02 14.47 -5.62
CA ILE A 192 6.01 14.87 -4.61
C ILE A 192 6.63 16.22 -4.97
N SER A 193 7.10 16.33 -6.21
CA SER A 193 7.77 17.53 -6.71
C SER A 193 6.89 18.36 -7.65
N GLY A 194 5.73 17.83 -8.04
CA GLY A 194 4.87 18.42 -9.05
C GLY A 194 5.39 18.13 -10.47
N GLY A 195 4.47 18.04 -11.43
CA GLY A 195 4.79 17.86 -12.85
C GLY A 195 4.05 16.69 -13.49
N ASP A 196 4.13 16.62 -14.81
CA ASP A 196 3.46 15.62 -15.67
C ASP A 196 4.38 14.42 -16.00
N THR A 197 5.52 14.31 -15.32
CA THR A 197 6.46 13.20 -15.46
C THR A 197 6.66 12.50 -14.13
N ALA A 198 6.41 11.19 -14.06
CA ALA A 198 6.68 10.39 -12.85
C ALA A 198 8.15 9.95 -12.76
N THR A 199 9.10 10.85 -13.01
CA THR A 199 10.52 10.51 -13.05
C THR A 199 11.07 10.33 -11.65
N ASP A 200 11.69 9.19 -11.38
CA ASP A 200 12.49 8.98 -10.18
C ASP A 200 13.86 9.68 -10.36
N PRO A 201 14.18 10.71 -9.55
CA PRO A 201 15.43 11.45 -9.70
C PRO A 201 16.65 10.71 -9.13
N LEU A 202 16.45 9.63 -8.35
CA LEU A 202 17.49 8.80 -7.73
C LEU A 202 18.45 9.51 -6.77
N ASP A 203 18.25 10.80 -6.49
CA ASP A 203 19.14 11.66 -5.70
C ASP A 203 18.61 11.96 -4.29
N TYR A 204 17.99 10.97 -3.65
CA TYR A 204 17.42 11.08 -2.32
C TYR A 204 17.64 9.82 -1.48
N TYR A 205 17.57 9.97 -0.15
CA TYR A 205 17.61 8.84 0.80
C TYR A 205 16.29 8.06 0.80
N GLY A 206 16.35 6.74 0.67
CA GLY A 206 15.20 5.83 0.64
C GLY A 206 15.31 4.79 -0.48
N ASN A 207 14.18 4.26 -0.94
CA ASN A 207 14.13 3.20 -1.95
C ASN A 207 14.19 3.75 -3.39
N THR A 208 15.27 4.43 -3.75
CA THR A 208 15.49 4.89 -5.14
C THR A 208 15.41 3.72 -6.13
N SER A 209 14.92 3.99 -7.33
CA SER A 209 14.72 2.99 -8.39
C SER A 209 13.72 1.86 -8.03
N HIS A 210 13.00 1.94 -6.90
CA HIS A 210 12.04 0.90 -6.52
C HIS A 210 10.90 0.77 -7.54
N GLY A 211 10.28 1.88 -7.95
CA GLY A 211 9.24 1.87 -8.97
C GLY A 211 9.73 1.37 -10.34
N THR A 212 11.02 1.53 -10.64
CA THR A 212 11.64 0.93 -11.84
C THR A 212 11.76 -0.59 -11.71
N GLY A 213 12.10 -1.09 -10.52
CA GLY A 213 12.21 -2.52 -10.24
C GLY A 213 10.87 -3.24 -10.24
N THR A 214 9.86 -2.71 -9.55
CA THR A 214 8.49 -3.27 -9.56
C THR A 214 7.85 -3.15 -10.95
N GLY A 215 8.06 -2.01 -11.61
CA GLY A 215 7.62 -1.80 -12.98
C GLY A 215 8.24 -2.79 -13.96
N SER A 216 9.51 -3.17 -13.81
CA SER A 216 10.15 -4.16 -14.70
C SER A 216 9.60 -5.58 -14.49
N VAL A 217 9.32 -5.98 -13.24
CA VAL A 217 8.66 -7.26 -12.91
C VAL A 217 7.25 -7.34 -13.49
N LEU A 218 6.59 -6.19 -13.68
CA LEU A 218 5.27 -6.09 -14.31
C LEU A 218 5.35 -6.05 -15.85
N LEU A 219 6.23 -5.21 -16.42
CA LEU A 219 6.09 -4.70 -17.80
C LEU A 219 7.28 -4.99 -18.72
N SER A 220 8.39 -5.55 -18.21
CA SER A 220 9.59 -5.78 -19.03
C SER A 220 9.28 -6.57 -20.30
N ARG A 221 9.74 -6.06 -21.46
CA ARG A 221 9.54 -6.68 -22.78
C ARG A 221 10.71 -7.56 -23.22
N SER A 222 11.43 -8.16 -22.27
CA SER A 222 12.58 -9.04 -22.55
C SER A 222 13.77 -8.35 -23.21
N ALA A 223 14.13 -7.15 -22.72
CA ALA A 223 15.28 -6.41 -23.27
C ALA A 223 16.62 -7.05 -22.87
N GLU A 224 16.73 -7.56 -21.65
CA GLU A 224 17.90 -8.28 -21.14
C GLU A 224 17.49 -9.69 -20.67
N ASN A 225 17.68 -10.03 -19.38
CA ASN A 225 17.48 -11.38 -18.85
C ASN A 225 16.12 -11.58 -18.15
N MET A 226 15.25 -10.57 -18.13
CA MET A 226 13.97 -10.64 -17.44
C MET A 226 12.78 -10.40 -18.35
N THR A 227 11.58 -10.70 -17.90
CA THR A 227 10.34 -10.42 -18.62
C THR A 227 9.26 -10.13 -17.60
N GLY A 228 8.42 -9.14 -17.86
CA GLY A 228 7.30 -8.79 -17.01
C GLY A 228 6.18 -9.82 -17.09
N SER A 229 5.29 -9.82 -16.10
CA SER A 229 4.08 -10.64 -16.11
C SER A 229 3.03 -10.20 -17.16
N ALA A 230 2.99 -8.92 -17.51
CA ALA A 230 2.11 -8.34 -18.52
C ALA A 230 2.86 -7.37 -19.46
N PRO A 231 3.75 -7.87 -20.35
CA PRO A 231 4.62 -7.03 -21.17
C PRO A 231 3.89 -6.24 -22.28
N GLY A 232 2.63 -6.59 -22.56
CA GLY A 232 1.75 -5.90 -23.51
C GLY A 232 0.90 -4.78 -22.89
N ALA A 233 0.87 -4.68 -21.55
CA ALA A 233 0.09 -3.64 -20.87
C ALA A 233 0.68 -2.24 -21.05
N THR A 234 -0.16 -1.23 -20.84
CA THR A 234 0.23 0.19 -20.82
C THR A 234 0.45 0.66 -19.39
N HIS A 235 1.56 1.36 -19.17
CA HIS A 235 1.97 1.81 -17.86
C HIS A 235 1.45 3.22 -17.55
N MET A 236 0.88 3.42 -16.37
CA MET A 236 0.63 4.74 -15.78
C MET A 236 1.50 4.91 -14.53
N PRO A 237 2.76 5.35 -14.67
CA PRO A 237 3.63 5.56 -13.51
C PRO A 237 3.18 6.80 -12.74
N ILE A 238 3.10 6.70 -11.42
CA ILE A 238 2.73 7.81 -10.53
C ILE A 238 3.77 7.89 -9.43
N ARG A 239 4.56 8.97 -9.41
CA ARG A 239 5.52 9.21 -8.33
C ARG A 239 4.75 9.78 -7.14
N ALA A 240 4.42 8.93 -6.18
CA ALA A 240 3.60 9.25 -5.01
C ALA A 240 4.42 9.24 -3.71
N ILE A 241 5.51 8.47 -3.67
CA ILE A 241 6.30 8.24 -2.46
C ILE A 241 7.80 8.39 -2.76
N ARG A 242 8.61 8.76 -1.76
CA ARG A 242 10.07 8.67 -1.89
C ARG A 242 10.57 7.30 -1.44
N SER A 243 9.93 6.75 -0.43
CA SER A 243 10.28 5.48 0.19
C SER A 243 9.00 4.67 0.39
N VAL A 244 9.06 3.35 0.16
CA VAL A 244 7.89 2.45 0.27
C VAL A 244 7.45 2.23 1.69
N ILE A 245 8.30 2.68 2.61
CA ILE A 245 8.15 2.52 4.04
C ILE A 245 7.81 3.85 4.73
N ARG A 246 8.00 4.99 4.05
CA ARG A 246 7.64 6.35 4.47
C ARG A 246 6.55 6.90 3.58
N ILE A 247 5.35 6.35 3.76
CA ILE A 247 4.22 6.69 2.91
C ILE A 247 3.47 7.91 3.46
N SER A 248 3.03 8.78 2.56
CA SER A 248 2.00 9.78 2.84
C SER A 248 0.67 9.19 2.37
N GLN A 249 -0.25 8.93 3.29
CA GLN A 249 -1.56 8.35 2.96
C GLN A 249 -2.35 9.29 2.04
N LEU A 250 -2.16 10.62 2.18
CA LEU A 250 -2.73 11.62 1.28
C LEU A 250 -2.19 11.47 -0.14
N SER A 251 -0.87 11.40 -0.30
CA SER A 251 -0.24 11.26 -1.62
C SER A 251 -0.66 9.97 -2.31
N VAL A 252 -0.78 8.87 -1.55
CA VAL A 252 -1.29 7.59 -2.07
C VAL A 252 -2.76 7.69 -2.46
N ALA A 253 -3.61 8.34 -1.65
CA ALA A 253 -5.02 8.57 -1.97
C ALA A 253 -5.18 9.42 -3.24
N ASP A 254 -4.40 10.49 -3.38
CA ASP A 254 -4.37 11.35 -4.56
C ASP A 254 -3.89 10.58 -5.80
N ALA A 255 -2.91 9.68 -5.65
CA ALA A 255 -2.45 8.80 -6.72
C ALA A 255 -3.54 7.84 -7.20
N ILE A 256 -4.31 7.26 -6.27
CA ILE A 256 -5.46 6.39 -6.60
C ILE A 256 -6.52 7.20 -7.34
N ASN A 257 -6.86 8.39 -6.84
CA ASN A 257 -7.83 9.28 -7.47
C ASN A 257 -7.41 9.66 -8.89
N HIS A 258 -6.16 10.07 -9.07
CA HIS A 258 -5.59 10.36 -10.40
C HIS A 258 -5.63 9.13 -11.32
N ALA A 259 -5.30 7.94 -10.81
CA ALA A 259 -5.36 6.71 -11.61
C ALA A 259 -6.79 6.43 -12.12
N VAL A 260 -7.80 6.60 -11.26
CA VAL A 260 -9.21 6.48 -11.64
C VAL A 260 -9.56 7.52 -12.71
N ASP A 261 -9.19 8.78 -12.50
CA ASP A 261 -9.50 9.89 -13.42
C ASP A 261 -8.81 9.75 -14.79
N LYS A 262 -7.65 9.06 -14.84
CA LYS A 262 -6.92 8.75 -16.07
C LYS A 262 -7.29 7.39 -16.68
N GLY A 263 -8.31 6.71 -16.15
CA GLY A 263 -8.85 5.49 -16.74
C GLY A 263 -7.99 4.25 -16.53
N ALA A 264 -7.28 4.16 -15.40
CA ALA A 264 -6.60 2.92 -15.03
C ALA A 264 -7.60 1.75 -14.90
N HIS A 265 -7.18 0.55 -15.25
CA HIS A 265 -7.96 -0.67 -15.06
C HIS A 265 -7.48 -1.48 -13.85
N VAL A 266 -6.18 -1.38 -13.56
CA VAL A 266 -5.52 -2.01 -12.42
C VAL A 266 -4.66 -0.96 -11.73
N ILE A 267 -4.64 -0.94 -10.40
CA ILE A 267 -3.71 -0.17 -9.57
C ILE A 267 -2.87 -1.16 -8.77
N THR A 268 -1.54 -1.06 -8.87
CA THR A 268 -0.58 -1.85 -8.09
C THR A 268 0.20 -0.96 -7.14
N MET A 269 0.13 -1.25 -5.85
CA MET A 269 0.76 -0.47 -4.79
C MET A 269 1.78 -1.30 -4.04
N SER A 270 3.05 -1.07 -4.35
CA SER A 270 4.19 -1.73 -3.70
C SER A 270 4.67 -0.89 -2.52
N LEU A 271 3.76 -0.59 -1.59
CA LEU A 271 3.93 0.30 -0.44
C LEU A 271 3.01 -0.12 0.70
N GLY A 272 3.29 0.34 1.92
CA GLY A 272 2.35 0.17 3.03
C GLY A 272 2.69 0.98 4.27
N GLY A 273 1.71 1.13 5.17
CA GLY A 273 1.84 1.93 6.38
C GLY A 273 0.55 1.98 7.21
N LEU A 274 0.28 3.14 7.84
CA LEU A 274 -0.87 3.36 8.72
C LEU A 274 -2.20 3.42 7.95
N PRO A 275 -3.32 3.10 8.62
CA PRO A 275 -4.65 3.36 8.08
C PRO A 275 -4.84 4.87 7.88
N SER A 276 -5.74 5.22 6.98
CA SER A 276 -6.32 6.55 6.84
C SER A 276 -7.69 6.43 6.19
N MET A 277 -8.67 7.16 6.71
CA MET A 277 -10.00 7.22 6.13
C MET A 277 -9.98 7.81 4.71
N PHE A 278 -9.12 8.79 4.41
CA PHE A 278 -9.00 9.35 3.06
C PHE A 278 -8.43 8.34 2.05
N LEU A 279 -7.43 7.55 2.47
CA LEU A 279 -6.93 6.44 1.67
C LEU A 279 -8.02 5.40 1.39
N TRP A 280 -8.80 5.02 2.40
CA TRP A 280 -9.92 4.10 2.25
C TRP A 280 -11.00 4.64 1.29
N LEU A 281 -11.38 5.91 1.40
CA LEU A 281 -12.33 6.56 0.50
C LEU A 281 -11.86 6.55 -0.97
N ALA A 282 -10.55 6.73 -1.21
CA ALA A 282 -9.97 6.63 -2.56
C ALA A 282 -10.03 5.19 -3.10
N LEU A 283 -9.80 4.17 -2.26
CA LEU A 283 -9.95 2.76 -2.65
C LEU A 283 -11.40 2.43 -3.02
N GLN A 284 -12.37 2.87 -2.21
CA GLN A 284 -13.79 2.69 -2.50
C GLN A 284 -14.17 3.31 -3.85
N ARG A 285 -13.68 4.53 -4.11
CA ARG A 285 -13.87 5.20 -5.39
C ARG A 285 -13.30 4.36 -6.54
N ALA A 286 -12.11 3.79 -6.41
CA ALA A 286 -11.50 2.96 -7.44
C ALA A 286 -12.33 1.68 -7.70
N VAL A 287 -12.72 0.96 -6.65
CA VAL A 287 -13.56 -0.25 -6.76
C VAL A 287 -14.90 0.06 -7.44
N LYS A 288 -15.56 1.16 -7.05
CA LYS A 288 -16.82 1.61 -7.66
C LYS A 288 -16.68 1.97 -9.14
N ASN A 289 -15.49 2.40 -9.57
CA ASN A 289 -15.17 2.69 -10.97
C ASN A 289 -14.63 1.48 -11.74
N ASN A 290 -14.84 0.26 -11.22
CA ASN A 290 -14.41 -1.00 -11.84
C ASN A 290 -12.89 -1.04 -12.07
N VAL A 291 -12.12 -0.56 -11.10
CA VAL A 291 -10.66 -0.66 -11.06
C VAL A 291 -10.27 -1.75 -10.05
N ILE A 292 -9.38 -2.65 -10.47
CA ILE A 292 -8.82 -3.67 -9.58
C ILE A 292 -7.66 -3.03 -8.81
N VAL A 293 -7.68 -3.11 -7.48
CA VAL A 293 -6.64 -2.49 -6.64
C VAL A 293 -5.92 -3.56 -5.84
N LEU A 294 -4.59 -3.61 -5.93
CA LEU A 294 -3.75 -4.58 -5.22
C LEU A 294 -2.67 -3.86 -4.43
N ALA A 295 -2.32 -4.40 -3.26
CA ALA A 295 -1.23 -3.89 -2.44
C ALA A 295 -0.39 -5.00 -1.81
N ALA A 296 0.88 -4.67 -1.58
CA ALA A 296 1.82 -5.52 -0.87
C ALA A 296 1.36 -5.74 0.59
N ALA A 297 1.39 -6.99 1.08
CA ALA A 297 1.00 -7.29 2.46
C ALA A 297 1.91 -6.62 3.50
N GLY A 298 3.15 -6.28 3.13
CA GLY A 298 4.16 -5.71 4.03
C GLY A 298 5.36 -6.62 4.17
N ASN A 299 6.48 -6.06 4.64
CA ASN A 299 7.73 -6.79 4.86
C ASN A 299 8.16 -6.69 6.32
N CYS A 300 8.64 -7.76 6.95
CA CYS A 300 9.37 -7.72 8.22
C CYS A 300 8.64 -7.13 9.44
N VAL A 301 7.33 -6.87 9.36
CA VAL A 301 6.47 -6.41 10.48
C VAL A 301 5.47 -7.46 10.93
N GLU A 302 5.53 -8.66 10.35
CA GLU A 302 4.73 -9.86 10.62
C GLU A 302 3.23 -9.78 10.29
N THR A 303 2.60 -8.64 10.49
CA THR A 303 1.17 -8.39 10.28
C THR A 303 0.92 -7.61 8.99
N VAL A 304 -0.23 -7.83 8.35
CA VAL A 304 -0.60 -7.08 7.13
C VAL A 304 -0.72 -5.58 7.42
N VAL A 305 -0.21 -4.74 6.53
CA VAL A 305 -0.30 -3.27 6.64
C VAL A 305 -1.32 -2.66 5.67
N TRP A 306 -1.63 -1.37 5.84
CA TRP A 306 -2.52 -0.66 4.93
C TRP A 306 -1.77 -0.16 3.69
N PRO A 307 -2.36 -0.18 2.48
CA PRO A 307 -3.78 -0.46 2.20
C PRO A 307 -4.15 -1.94 2.05
N ALA A 308 -3.20 -2.89 2.04
CA ALA A 308 -3.49 -4.31 1.84
C ALA A 308 -4.46 -4.92 2.87
N ARG A 309 -4.57 -4.31 4.06
CA ARG A 309 -5.51 -4.69 5.13
C ARG A 309 -6.95 -4.21 4.90
N TYR A 310 -7.21 -3.31 3.94
CA TYR A 310 -8.59 -2.91 3.60
C TYR A 310 -9.23 -3.93 2.65
N ASP A 311 -10.50 -4.26 2.86
CA ASP A 311 -11.23 -5.21 2.00
C ASP A 311 -11.37 -4.73 0.54
N ASP A 312 -11.42 -3.40 0.36
CA ASP A 312 -11.42 -2.71 -0.93
C ASP A 312 -10.05 -2.83 -1.67
N CYS A 313 -9.05 -3.47 -1.07
CA CYS A 313 -7.74 -3.75 -1.64
C CYS A 313 -7.42 -5.25 -1.59
N ILE A 314 -6.83 -5.80 -2.66
CA ILE A 314 -6.35 -7.18 -2.68
C ILE A 314 -4.94 -7.22 -2.09
N GLY A 315 -4.83 -7.69 -0.84
CA GLY A 315 -3.55 -7.92 -0.18
C GLY A 315 -2.82 -9.16 -0.72
N VAL A 316 -1.54 -9.00 -1.08
CA VAL A 316 -0.71 -10.08 -1.65
C VAL A 316 0.50 -10.36 -0.77
N ALA A 317 0.61 -11.60 -0.27
CA ALA A 317 1.74 -12.08 0.50
C ALA A 317 2.84 -12.70 -0.39
N GLY A 318 4.00 -12.96 0.21
CA GLY A 318 5.21 -13.39 -0.48
C GLY A 318 5.58 -14.85 -0.24
N VAL A 319 5.91 -15.56 -1.31
CA VAL A 319 6.56 -16.88 -1.26
C VAL A 319 7.95 -16.87 -1.88
N ASN A 320 8.74 -17.89 -1.56
CA ASN A 320 10.06 -18.12 -2.14
C ASN A 320 10.03 -19.17 -3.26
N PHE A 321 11.20 -19.48 -3.81
CA PHE A 321 11.40 -20.46 -4.88
C PHE A 321 10.86 -21.85 -4.53
N ASP A 322 10.86 -22.22 -3.25
CA ASP A 322 10.41 -23.52 -2.73
C ASP A 322 8.91 -23.54 -2.36
N GLU A 323 8.14 -22.53 -2.81
CA GLU A 323 6.70 -22.37 -2.56
C GLU A 323 6.36 -22.24 -1.06
N GLN A 324 7.34 -21.88 -0.23
CA GLN A 324 7.16 -21.58 1.19
C GLN A 324 6.93 -20.09 1.40
N ARG A 325 6.28 -19.71 2.50
CA ARG A 325 6.22 -18.30 2.91
C ARG A 325 7.64 -17.74 2.96
N TRP A 326 7.87 -16.64 2.23
CA TRP A 326 9.10 -15.88 2.38
C TRP A 326 9.17 -15.33 3.81
N ARG A 327 10.28 -15.53 4.52
CA ARG A 327 10.40 -15.17 5.94
C ARG A 327 10.04 -13.71 6.21
N GLY A 328 10.45 -12.81 5.30
CA GLY A 328 10.12 -11.39 5.37
C GLY A 328 8.69 -11.02 4.99
N SER A 329 7.85 -11.93 4.48
CA SER A 329 6.46 -11.62 4.15
C SER A 329 5.63 -11.43 5.41
N CYS A 330 4.88 -10.32 5.47
CA CYS A 330 3.77 -10.19 6.41
C CYS A 330 2.65 -11.18 6.08
N ARG A 331 1.82 -11.48 7.08
CA ARG A 331 0.75 -12.47 7.04
C ARG A 331 -0.44 -12.00 7.86
N GLY A 332 -1.62 -12.56 7.60
CA GLY A 332 -2.84 -12.27 8.35
C GLY A 332 -4.11 -12.53 7.55
N GLY A 333 -5.26 -12.46 8.22
CA GLY A 333 -6.55 -12.89 7.66
C GLY A 333 -7.02 -12.08 6.44
N THR A 334 -6.44 -10.89 6.22
CA THR A 334 -6.76 -10.02 5.09
C THR A 334 -5.97 -10.35 3.81
N VAL A 335 -4.96 -11.24 3.88
CA VAL A 335 -4.24 -11.72 2.69
C VAL A 335 -5.19 -12.49 1.78
N ALA A 336 -5.30 -12.07 0.51
CA ALA A 336 -6.13 -12.77 -0.45
C ALA A 336 -5.43 -14.00 -1.05
N VAL A 337 -4.16 -13.83 -1.44
CA VAL A 337 -3.33 -14.83 -2.11
C VAL A 337 -1.84 -14.54 -1.86
N ALA A 338 -0.98 -15.48 -2.23
CA ALA A 338 0.46 -15.29 -2.26
C ALA A 338 1.04 -15.34 -3.67
N ALA A 339 2.19 -14.70 -3.88
CA ALA A 339 2.95 -14.74 -5.11
C ALA A 339 4.46 -14.63 -4.83
N PRO A 340 5.34 -14.94 -5.80
CA PRO A 340 6.80 -14.82 -5.65
C PRO A 340 7.25 -13.45 -5.12
N ALA A 341 8.02 -13.46 -4.04
CA ALA A 341 8.54 -12.26 -3.39
C ALA A 341 10.02 -12.35 -3.02
N GLU A 342 10.56 -13.54 -2.77
CA GLU A 342 11.98 -13.73 -2.42
C GLU A 342 12.80 -13.98 -3.69
N ASN A 343 13.86 -13.20 -3.91
CA ASN A 343 14.80 -13.38 -5.03
C ASN A 343 14.13 -13.35 -6.43
N VAL A 344 13.29 -12.34 -6.67
CA VAL A 344 12.72 -12.06 -8.01
C VAL A 344 13.69 -11.17 -8.78
N ILE A 345 13.98 -11.50 -10.04
CA ILE A 345 14.82 -10.65 -10.89
C ILE A 345 14.09 -9.33 -11.18
N LYS A 346 14.77 -8.21 -10.93
CA LYS A 346 14.25 -6.85 -11.14
C LYS A 346 15.30 -5.92 -11.74
N ALA A 347 14.84 -4.85 -12.37
CA ALA A 347 15.68 -3.77 -12.86
C ALA A 347 16.17 -2.87 -11.72
N LEU A 348 17.40 -2.38 -11.82
CA LEU A 348 18.00 -1.41 -10.91
C LEU A 348 18.73 -0.35 -11.72
N THR A 349 18.41 0.91 -11.44
CA THR A 349 19.23 2.03 -11.90
C THR A 349 19.97 2.64 -10.73
N LEU A 350 21.28 2.74 -10.84
CA LEU A 350 22.13 3.42 -9.86
C LEU A 350 22.59 4.76 -10.41
N LEU A 351 22.58 5.79 -9.57
CA LEU A 351 23.12 7.11 -9.88
C LEU A 351 24.43 7.33 -9.11
N ASN A 352 25.56 7.27 -9.82
CA ASN A 352 26.89 7.46 -9.24
C ASN A 352 27.56 8.69 -9.86
N GLY A 353 27.79 9.73 -9.05
CA GLY A 353 28.44 10.96 -9.52
C GLY A 353 27.73 11.63 -10.70
N GLY A 354 26.39 11.59 -10.73
CA GLY A 354 25.57 12.12 -11.83
C GLY A 354 25.45 11.21 -13.05
N THR A 355 26.10 10.04 -13.07
CA THR A 355 26.02 9.07 -14.17
C THR A 355 25.11 7.90 -13.78
N LYS A 356 24.11 7.62 -14.63
CA LYS A 356 23.22 6.46 -14.47
C LYS A 356 23.90 5.18 -14.98
N SER A 357 23.77 4.09 -14.23
CA SER A 357 24.12 2.73 -14.67
C SER A 357 22.93 1.79 -14.47
N TYR A 358 22.72 0.87 -15.41
CA TYR A 358 21.55 0.00 -15.50
C TYR A 358 21.98 -1.45 -15.23
N HIS A 359 21.24 -2.14 -14.36
CA HIS A 359 21.55 -3.50 -13.92
C HIS A 359 20.24 -4.29 -13.75
N THR A 360 20.35 -5.62 -13.82
CA THR A 360 19.33 -6.53 -13.31
C THR A 360 19.90 -7.30 -12.13
N GLU A 361 19.14 -7.45 -11.06
CA GLU A 361 19.57 -8.18 -9.85
C GLU A 361 18.40 -8.91 -9.19
N GLN A 362 18.70 -9.81 -8.27
CA GLN A 362 17.68 -10.44 -7.41
C GLN A 362 17.23 -9.43 -6.36
N GLY A 363 15.93 -9.17 -6.30
CA GLY A 363 15.27 -8.35 -5.29
C GLY A 363 14.31 -9.18 -4.45
N GLN A 364 14.01 -8.70 -3.24
CA GLN A 364 13.04 -9.34 -2.36
C GLN A 364 12.01 -8.33 -1.86
N GLY A 365 10.76 -8.77 -1.65
CA GLY A 365 9.68 -7.91 -1.19
C GLY A 365 8.31 -8.36 -1.67
N THR A 366 7.30 -8.21 -0.82
CA THR A 366 5.88 -8.37 -1.23
C THR A 366 5.49 -7.36 -2.32
N SER A 367 6.29 -6.30 -2.49
CA SER A 367 6.32 -5.41 -3.66
C SER A 367 6.37 -6.14 -5.01
N PHE A 368 7.14 -7.23 -5.13
CA PHE A 368 7.22 -8.00 -6.37
C PHE A 368 6.04 -8.97 -6.52
N ALA A 369 5.58 -9.54 -5.43
CA ALA A 369 4.39 -10.40 -5.41
C ALA A 369 3.14 -9.64 -5.91
N VAL A 370 2.94 -8.40 -5.43
CA VAL A 370 1.83 -7.56 -5.90
C VAL A 370 2.00 -7.14 -7.36
N ALA A 371 3.21 -6.78 -7.80
CA ALA A 371 3.48 -6.43 -9.20
C ALA A 371 3.20 -7.60 -10.15
N LEU A 372 3.63 -8.82 -9.81
CA LEU A 372 3.33 -10.03 -10.58
C LEU A 372 1.82 -10.30 -10.64
N THR A 373 1.12 -10.16 -9.51
CA THR A 373 -0.32 -10.40 -9.43
C THR A 373 -1.12 -9.35 -10.20
N ALA A 374 -0.68 -8.09 -10.22
CA ALA A 374 -1.26 -7.04 -11.04
C ALA A 374 -1.10 -7.33 -12.55
N GLY A 375 0.01 -7.94 -12.95
CA GLY A 375 0.17 -8.45 -14.31
C GLY A 375 -0.82 -9.56 -14.62
N VAL A 376 -1.03 -10.51 -13.70
CA VAL A 376 -2.05 -11.56 -13.85
C VAL A 376 -3.47 -10.95 -13.98
N ALA A 377 -3.79 -9.90 -13.21
CA ALA A 377 -5.04 -9.15 -13.37
C ALA A 377 -5.19 -8.56 -14.77
N ALA A 378 -4.11 -8.01 -15.33
CA ALA A 378 -4.10 -7.49 -16.69
C ALA A 378 -4.25 -8.60 -17.75
N LEU A 379 -3.62 -9.76 -17.56
CA LEU A 379 -3.83 -10.91 -18.45
C LEU A 379 -5.30 -11.34 -18.46
N TRP A 380 -5.93 -11.40 -17.28
CA TRP A 380 -7.34 -11.78 -17.14
C TRP A 380 -8.27 -10.77 -17.82
N LEU A 381 -8.08 -9.47 -17.59
CA LEU A 381 -8.86 -8.42 -18.24
C LEU A 381 -8.69 -8.41 -19.77
N ALA A 382 -7.45 -8.58 -20.27
CA ALA A 382 -7.16 -8.62 -21.70
C ALA A 382 -7.81 -9.85 -22.36
N HIS A 383 -7.67 -11.02 -21.74
CA HIS A 383 -8.20 -12.28 -22.25
C HIS A 383 -9.73 -12.25 -22.38
N HIS A 384 -10.44 -11.86 -21.33
CA HIS A 384 -11.90 -11.86 -21.33
C HIS A 384 -12.51 -10.63 -22.03
N GLY A 385 -11.75 -9.54 -22.15
CA GLY A 385 -12.24 -8.23 -22.57
C GLY A 385 -12.90 -7.49 -21.41
N ARG A 386 -12.42 -6.27 -21.14
CA ARG A 386 -12.86 -5.49 -19.96
C ARG A 386 -14.37 -5.27 -19.92
N ASP A 387 -15.00 -4.93 -21.04
CA ASP A 387 -16.46 -4.67 -21.07
C ASP A 387 -17.28 -5.94 -20.78
N VAL A 388 -16.77 -7.11 -21.20
CA VAL A 388 -17.38 -8.42 -20.89
C VAL A 388 -17.27 -8.70 -19.40
N VAL A 389 -16.10 -8.44 -18.80
CA VAL A 389 -15.87 -8.58 -17.35
C VAL A 389 -16.79 -7.65 -16.55
N VAL A 390 -16.88 -6.37 -16.93
CA VAL A 390 -17.77 -5.39 -16.28
C VAL A 390 -19.23 -5.85 -16.36
N SER A 391 -19.65 -6.33 -17.53
CA SER A 391 -21.02 -6.85 -17.73
C SER A 391 -21.29 -8.10 -16.89
N ALA A 392 -20.31 -9.00 -16.78
CA ALA A 392 -20.43 -10.21 -15.96
C ALA A 392 -20.48 -9.92 -14.45
N ALA A 393 -19.71 -8.94 -13.98
CA ALA A 393 -19.74 -8.47 -12.60
C ALA A 393 -21.08 -7.78 -12.28
N ALA A 394 -21.55 -6.89 -13.16
CA ALA A 394 -22.83 -6.22 -13.03
C ALA A 394 -24.02 -7.21 -13.00
N ALA A 395 -23.98 -8.27 -13.82
CA ALA A 395 -25.00 -9.32 -13.81
C ALA A 395 -25.06 -10.10 -12.48
N GLN A 396 -23.96 -10.09 -11.72
CA GLN A 396 -23.83 -10.70 -10.40
C GLN A 396 -24.02 -9.69 -9.25
N HIS A 397 -24.28 -8.41 -9.56
CA HIS A 397 -24.42 -7.31 -8.60
C HIS A 397 -23.19 -7.11 -7.70
N ILE A 398 -21.99 -7.39 -8.23
CA ILE A 398 -20.72 -7.21 -7.53
C ILE A 398 -19.78 -6.31 -8.36
N PRO A 399 -18.82 -5.61 -7.74
CA PRO A 399 -17.81 -4.87 -8.50
C PRO A 399 -16.83 -5.82 -9.21
N VAL A 400 -16.14 -5.30 -10.26
CA VAL A 400 -15.11 -6.05 -10.99
C VAL A 400 -14.01 -6.58 -10.06
N GLN A 401 -13.61 -5.79 -9.06
CA GLN A 401 -12.65 -6.19 -8.02
C GLN A 401 -13.10 -7.47 -7.29
N ALA A 402 -14.37 -7.55 -6.86
CA ALA A 402 -14.89 -8.70 -6.15
C ALA A 402 -14.95 -9.95 -7.06
N LEU A 403 -15.39 -9.80 -8.31
CA LEU A 403 -15.37 -10.89 -9.28
C LEU A 403 -13.94 -11.42 -9.48
N PHE A 404 -12.97 -10.52 -9.67
CA PHE A 404 -11.57 -10.90 -9.81
C PHE A 404 -11.01 -11.57 -8.55
N LYS A 405 -11.20 -10.97 -7.36
CA LYS A 405 -10.74 -11.52 -6.06
C LYS A 405 -11.30 -12.92 -5.81
N ASN A 406 -12.58 -13.13 -6.11
CA ASN A 406 -13.25 -14.44 -5.96
C ASN A 406 -12.64 -15.50 -6.87
N LEU A 407 -12.48 -15.21 -8.15
CA LEU A 407 -11.86 -16.13 -9.10
C LEU A 407 -10.38 -16.37 -8.79
N LEU A 408 -9.65 -15.32 -8.39
CA LEU A 408 -8.26 -15.40 -7.98
C LEU A 408 -8.09 -16.36 -6.80
N ARG A 409 -8.91 -16.22 -5.75
CA ARG A 409 -8.93 -17.14 -4.60
C ARG A 409 -9.32 -18.56 -4.99
N ALA A 410 -10.38 -18.73 -5.78
CA ALA A 410 -10.89 -20.04 -6.17
C ALA A 410 -9.94 -20.85 -7.06
N THR A 411 -9.09 -20.16 -7.81
CA THR A 411 -8.12 -20.78 -8.74
C THR A 411 -6.71 -20.84 -8.18
N ALA A 412 -6.45 -20.22 -7.03
CA ALA A 412 -5.16 -20.26 -6.37
C ALA A 412 -4.75 -21.71 -6.05
N ARG A 413 -3.48 -22.02 -6.28
CA ARG A 413 -2.91 -23.34 -6.06
C ARG A 413 -2.30 -23.41 -4.66
N LYS A 414 -2.73 -24.38 -3.88
CA LYS A 414 -2.06 -24.72 -2.61
C LYS A 414 -0.89 -25.67 -2.91
N PRO A 415 0.36 -25.31 -2.53
CA PRO A 415 1.54 -26.12 -2.83
C PRO A 415 1.60 -27.41 -2.02
N ASN A 416 0.96 -27.43 -0.85
CA ASN A 416 0.88 -28.59 0.05
C ASN A 416 -0.44 -28.58 0.85
N THR A 417 -0.69 -29.64 1.62
CA THR A 417 -1.88 -29.79 2.46
C THR A 417 -1.88 -28.89 3.70
N ASP A 418 -0.71 -28.37 4.08
CA ASP A 418 -0.49 -27.65 5.33
C ASP A 418 -0.43 -26.13 5.09
N TRP A 419 -0.93 -25.67 3.93
CA TRP A 419 -0.99 -24.26 3.58
C TRP A 419 -1.89 -23.51 4.56
N ASP A 420 -1.31 -22.52 5.24
CA ASP A 420 -2.02 -21.69 6.21
C ASP A 420 -2.84 -20.60 5.51
N GLU A 421 -4.12 -20.90 5.24
CA GLU A 421 -5.04 -19.96 4.60
C GLU A 421 -5.32 -18.70 5.43
N SER A 422 -5.22 -18.81 6.76
CA SER A 422 -5.44 -17.68 7.66
C SER A 422 -4.29 -16.67 7.65
N ALA A 423 -3.10 -17.11 7.23
CA ALA A 423 -1.89 -16.30 7.16
C ALA A 423 -1.55 -15.86 5.74
N MET A 424 -1.72 -16.75 4.75
CA MET A 424 -1.17 -16.60 3.39
C MET A 424 -2.26 -16.56 2.30
N GLY A 425 -3.53 -16.47 2.68
CA GLY A 425 -4.67 -16.44 1.76
C GLY A 425 -4.91 -17.79 1.07
N SER A 426 -5.67 -17.80 -0.03
CA SER A 426 -6.19 -19.05 -0.61
C SER A 426 -5.15 -19.93 -1.32
N GLY A 427 -3.91 -19.47 -1.49
CA GLY A 427 -2.85 -20.19 -2.18
C GLY A 427 -1.93 -19.28 -2.99
N ILE A 428 -1.05 -19.89 -3.78
CA ILE A 428 -0.21 -19.21 -4.77
C ILE A 428 -1.04 -18.95 -6.03
N VAL A 429 -0.95 -17.74 -6.59
CA VAL A 429 -1.66 -17.36 -7.82
C VAL A 429 -1.38 -18.34 -8.97
N ASP A 430 -2.42 -18.73 -9.72
CA ASP A 430 -2.32 -19.57 -10.92
C ASP A 430 -3.01 -18.86 -12.10
N ALA A 431 -2.20 -18.18 -12.92
CA ALA A 431 -2.69 -17.33 -14.01
C ALA A 431 -3.45 -18.13 -15.07
N GLU A 432 -2.99 -19.36 -15.36
CA GLU A 432 -3.64 -20.22 -16.36
C GLU A 432 -5.02 -20.67 -15.88
N ALA A 433 -5.11 -21.15 -14.63
CA ALA A 433 -6.38 -21.57 -14.05
C ALA A 433 -7.37 -20.40 -13.98
N LEU A 434 -6.89 -19.20 -13.62
CA LEU A 434 -7.69 -17.98 -13.57
C LEU A 434 -8.29 -17.60 -14.93
N LEU A 435 -7.50 -17.60 -16.01
CA LEU A 435 -8.00 -17.29 -17.36
C LEU A 435 -8.98 -18.34 -17.91
N LYS A 436 -8.87 -19.60 -17.46
CA LYS A 436 -9.78 -20.68 -17.85
C LYS A 436 -11.07 -20.70 -17.04
N ALA A 437 -11.09 -20.04 -15.88
CA ALA A 437 -12.26 -20.03 -15.02
C ALA A 437 -13.43 -19.29 -15.69
N PRO A 438 -14.66 -19.83 -15.62
CA PRO A 438 -15.83 -19.11 -16.12
C PRO A 438 -16.11 -17.91 -15.23
N LEU A 439 -16.44 -16.76 -15.84
CA LEU A 439 -16.82 -15.53 -15.11
C LEU A 439 -18.08 -15.68 -14.25
N THR A 440 -18.79 -16.81 -14.36
CA THR A 440 -19.99 -17.15 -13.58
C THR A 440 -19.70 -18.14 -12.45
N LEU A 441 -18.43 -18.45 -12.17
CA LEU A 441 -18.07 -19.36 -11.08
C LEU A 441 -18.56 -18.76 -9.75
N VAL A 442 -19.62 -19.34 -9.19
CA VAL A 442 -20.14 -18.95 -7.87
C VAL A 442 -19.18 -19.49 -6.82
N THR A 443 -18.35 -18.62 -6.28
CA THR A 443 -17.63 -18.85 -5.02
C THR A 443 -18.60 -18.57 -3.88
N GLY A 444 -18.51 -19.27 -2.75
CA GLY A 444 -19.45 -19.18 -1.62
C GLY A 444 -19.71 -17.76 -1.09
N GLU A 445 -20.67 -17.65 -0.15
CA GLU A 445 -21.25 -16.41 0.41
C GLU A 445 -20.25 -15.39 1.01
N GLU A 446 -19.43 -14.73 0.18
CA GLU A 446 -18.68 -13.51 0.53
C GLU A 446 -18.98 -12.37 -0.48
N ALA A 447 -20.01 -12.54 -1.31
CA ALA A 447 -20.31 -11.67 -2.45
C ALA A 447 -20.80 -10.25 -2.10
N ASN A 448 -20.73 -9.82 -0.84
CA ASN A 448 -21.22 -8.50 -0.41
C ASN A 448 -20.29 -7.73 0.55
N GLU A 449 -19.07 -8.19 0.82
CA GLU A 449 -18.12 -7.48 1.70
C GLU A 449 -17.37 -6.33 0.98
N THR A 450 -18.02 -5.66 0.03
CA THR A 450 -17.54 -4.36 -0.45
C THR A 450 -18.34 -3.29 0.26
N GLY A 451 -17.73 -2.62 1.24
CA GLY A 451 -18.41 -1.63 2.08
C GLY A 451 -18.18 -1.76 3.59
N ALA A 452 -17.32 -2.68 4.05
CA ALA A 452 -16.84 -2.65 5.43
C ALA A 452 -16.19 -1.30 5.73
N GLU A 453 -16.53 -0.68 6.86
CA GLU A 453 -15.99 0.63 7.23
C GLU A 453 -14.47 0.53 7.43
N ALA A 454 -13.73 1.63 7.22
CA ALA A 454 -12.28 1.65 7.45
C ALA A 454 -11.88 1.06 8.83
N SER A 455 -12.73 1.28 9.84
CA SER A 455 -12.56 0.78 11.21
C SER A 455 -12.66 -0.75 11.36
N GLU A 456 -13.26 -1.47 10.41
CA GLU A 456 -13.28 -2.95 10.42
C GLU A 456 -11.86 -3.51 10.24
N SER A 457 -11.05 -2.86 9.41
CA SER A 457 -9.64 -3.21 9.25
C SER A 457 -8.84 -3.06 10.56
N ILE A 458 -9.27 -2.15 11.44
CA ILE A 458 -8.72 -1.96 12.79
C ILE A 458 -9.22 -3.06 13.74
N ARG A 459 -10.51 -3.44 13.67
CA ARG A 459 -11.03 -4.58 14.45
C ARG A 459 -10.26 -5.86 14.14
N ASN A 460 -10.02 -6.15 12.86
CA ASN A 460 -9.20 -7.28 12.43
C ASN A 460 -7.78 -7.24 13.03
N LEU A 461 -7.16 -6.07 13.11
CA LEU A 461 -5.86 -5.91 13.78
C LEU A 461 -5.95 -6.19 15.29
N LEU A 462 -7.01 -5.70 15.96
CA LEU A 462 -7.24 -5.96 17.39
C LEU A 462 -7.43 -7.45 17.65
N ASP A 463 -8.22 -8.14 16.83
CA ASP A 463 -8.45 -9.59 16.93
C ASP A 463 -7.16 -10.39 16.72
N GLU A 464 -6.35 -10.02 15.72
CA GLU A 464 -5.02 -10.62 15.50
C GLU A 464 -4.09 -10.43 16.71
N ALA A 465 -4.15 -9.27 17.36
CA ALA A 465 -3.40 -9.01 18.59
C ALA A 465 -4.03 -9.66 19.84
N GLN A 466 -5.17 -10.35 19.70
CA GLN A 466 -6.01 -10.84 20.80
C GLN A 466 -6.40 -9.72 21.79
N ALA A 467 -6.42 -8.48 21.31
CA ALA A 467 -6.84 -7.30 22.05
C ALA A 467 -8.38 -7.23 22.12
N ASP A 468 -8.93 -6.38 22.98
CA ASP A 468 -10.38 -6.22 23.07
C ASP A 468 -10.93 -5.55 21.80
N SER A 469 -11.51 -6.34 20.90
CA SER A 469 -12.16 -5.87 19.67
C SER A 469 -13.59 -5.37 19.89
N ALA A 470 -14.11 -5.43 21.13
CA ALA A 470 -15.45 -4.93 21.48
C ALA A 470 -15.51 -3.41 21.67
N LEU A 471 -14.46 -2.67 21.29
CA LEU A 471 -14.49 -1.20 21.26
C LEU A 471 -15.67 -0.70 20.42
N GLU A 472 -16.36 0.32 20.93
CA GLU A 472 -17.47 0.96 20.22
C GLU A 472 -16.98 1.58 18.90
N GLN A 473 -17.85 1.64 17.89
CA GLN A 473 -17.50 2.14 16.56
C GLN A 473 -16.95 3.57 16.60
N ASP A 474 -17.54 4.45 17.41
CA ASP A 474 -17.09 5.83 17.57
C ASP A 474 -15.65 5.91 18.12
N ALA A 475 -15.25 4.96 18.97
CA ALA A 475 -13.89 4.90 19.49
C ALA A 475 -12.90 4.46 18.39
N LEU A 476 -13.28 3.50 17.54
CA LEU A 476 -12.42 3.07 16.42
C LEU A 476 -12.31 4.15 15.34
N ASP A 477 -13.41 4.84 15.03
CA ASP A 477 -13.44 5.93 14.07
C ASP A 477 -12.55 7.11 14.49
N LEU A 478 -12.44 7.34 15.80
CA LEU A 478 -11.64 8.44 16.36
C LEU A 478 -10.19 8.03 16.61
N TYR A 479 -9.97 6.87 17.22
CA TYR A 479 -8.67 6.45 17.76
C TYR A 479 -7.99 5.34 16.95
N GLY A 480 -8.63 4.84 15.89
CA GLY A 480 -8.15 3.67 15.13
C GLY A 480 -6.75 3.84 14.55
N MET A 481 -6.42 5.04 14.06
CA MET A 481 -5.08 5.31 13.52
C MET A 481 -4.00 5.18 14.60
N GLU A 482 -4.24 5.69 15.81
CA GLU A 482 -3.29 5.58 16.91
C GLU A 482 -3.18 4.15 17.44
N LEU A 483 -4.30 3.41 17.50
CA LEU A 483 -4.28 1.97 17.84
C LEU A 483 -3.45 1.16 16.84
N ALA A 484 -3.56 1.47 15.54
CA ALA A 484 -2.74 0.86 14.51
C ALA A 484 -1.26 1.23 14.65
N ASP A 485 -0.95 2.48 14.98
CA ASP A 485 0.42 2.95 15.23
C ASP A 485 1.06 2.19 16.38
N VAL A 486 0.39 2.09 17.53
CA VAL A 486 0.85 1.31 18.68
C VAL A 486 1.14 -0.15 18.31
N ALA A 487 0.25 -0.76 17.53
CA ALA A 487 0.41 -2.14 17.11
C ALA A 487 1.60 -2.35 16.15
N LEU A 488 1.83 -1.41 15.23
CA LEU A 488 2.96 -1.48 14.28
C LEU A 488 4.30 -1.13 14.95
N GLU A 489 4.33 -0.15 15.87
CA GLU A 489 5.54 0.21 16.63
C GLU A 489 6.05 -0.94 17.49
N ALA A 490 5.16 -1.70 18.13
CA ALA A 490 5.57 -2.84 18.93
C ALA A 490 6.29 -3.92 18.10
N ARG A 491 5.85 -4.13 16.85
CA ARG A 491 6.39 -5.14 15.95
C ARG A 491 7.72 -4.73 15.31
N LEU A 492 8.09 -3.45 15.38
CA LEU A 492 9.40 -2.92 14.97
C LEU A 492 10.52 -3.22 15.98
N CYS A 493 10.26 -3.04 17.28
CA CYS A 493 11.31 -3.11 18.32
C CYS A 493 12.03 -4.48 18.37
N CYS A 494 11.40 -5.54 17.85
CA CYS A 494 12.01 -6.86 17.75
C CYS A 494 12.86 -7.07 16.48
N ALA A 495 12.80 -6.17 15.49
CA ALA A 495 13.57 -6.26 14.25
C ALA A 495 14.97 -5.62 14.35
N ASP A 496 15.13 -4.55 15.15
CA ASP A 496 16.39 -3.78 15.20
C ASP A 496 17.35 -4.20 16.34
N GLY A 497 16.96 -5.16 17.20
CA GLY A 497 17.76 -5.53 18.37
C GLY A 497 18.04 -4.37 19.34
N ALA A 498 17.39 -3.22 19.15
CA ALA A 498 17.27 -2.20 20.17
C ALA A 498 16.62 -2.88 21.38
N GLU A 499 17.25 -2.78 22.54
CA GLU A 499 16.61 -3.17 23.80
C GLU A 499 15.19 -2.63 23.76
N SER A 500 14.21 -3.52 23.91
CA SER A 500 12.86 -3.12 24.21
C SER A 500 12.97 -2.02 25.27
N ASN A 501 12.33 -0.88 25.06
CA ASN A 501 12.03 0.01 26.17
C ASN A 501 11.00 -0.73 27.05
N GLU A 502 11.42 -1.85 27.64
CA GLU A 502 10.61 -2.76 28.47
C GLU A 502 10.15 -2.06 29.76
N ASP A 503 10.73 -0.90 30.07
CA ASP A 503 10.45 -0.12 31.29
C ASP A 503 9.85 1.29 31.03
N GLY A 504 9.49 1.64 29.80
CA GLY A 504 8.85 2.93 29.46
C GLY A 504 7.33 2.84 29.40
N PRO A 505 6.56 3.83 29.91
CA PRO A 505 5.11 3.85 29.70
C PRO A 505 4.81 3.99 28.20
N LEU A 506 3.81 3.23 27.72
CA LEU A 506 3.24 3.35 26.38
C LEU A 506 3.00 4.82 26.01
N GLN A 507 3.70 5.28 24.97
CA GLN A 507 3.65 6.67 24.48
C GLN A 507 2.40 6.88 23.61
N VAL A 508 1.25 6.82 24.26
CA VAL A 508 -0.06 7.13 23.65
C VAL A 508 -0.59 8.46 24.18
N SER A 509 -1.49 9.05 23.41
CA SER A 509 -2.29 10.20 23.77
C SER A 509 -3.02 9.97 25.09
N GLU A 510 -3.20 11.05 25.86
CA GLU A 510 -3.97 11.04 27.09
C GLU A 510 -5.43 10.69 26.81
N GLN A 511 -5.99 11.16 25.69
CA GLN A 511 -7.36 10.85 25.29
C GLN A 511 -7.56 9.36 24.98
N LEU A 512 -6.64 8.72 24.26
CA LEU A 512 -6.68 7.27 24.04
C LEU A 512 -6.57 6.53 25.37
N ARG A 513 -5.60 6.90 26.21
CA ARG A 513 -5.36 6.25 27.51
C ARG A 513 -6.56 6.32 28.45
N GLN A 514 -7.37 7.38 28.35
CA GLN A 514 -8.59 7.53 29.14
C GLN A 514 -9.79 6.77 28.55
N THR A 515 -9.78 6.48 27.25
CA THR A 515 -10.92 5.87 26.54
C THR A 515 -10.78 4.36 26.37
N VAL A 516 -9.58 3.89 26.03
CA VAL A 516 -9.32 2.49 25.70
C VAL A 516 -8.75 1.77 26.93
N PRO A 517 -9.24 0.55 27.27
CA PRO A 517 -8.70 -0.21 28.39
C PRO A 517 -7.19 -0.42 28.26
N LEU A 518 -6.44 -0.22 29.36
CA LEU A 518 -4.99 -0.40 29.37
C LEU A 518 -4.58 -1.80 28.88
N THR A 519 -5.35 -2.83 29.23
CA THR A 519 -5.13 -4.21 28.78
C THR A 519 -5.18 -4.36 27.26
N THR A 520 -6.00 -3.56 26.57
CA THR A 520 -6.08 -3.55 25.10
C THR A 520 -4.82 -2.96 24.51
N LEU A 521 -4.36 -1.83 25.06
CA LEU A 521 -3.13 -1.17 24.63
C LEU A 521 -1.89 -2.04 24.90
N GLU A 522 -1.82 -2.68 26.06
CA GLU A 522 -0.75 -3.62 26.43
C GLU A 522 -0.73 -4.84 25.50
N ARG A 523 -1.88 -5.38 25.11
CA ARG A 523 -1.96 -6.50 24.15
C ARG A 523 -1.57 -6.11 22.74
N LEU A 524 -1.97 -4.92 22.28
CA LEU A 524 -1.51 -4.39 20.99
C LEU A 524 -0.01 -4.17 20.95
N ALA A 525 0.53 -3.70 22.08
CA ALA A 525 1.94 -3.45 22.26
C ALA A 525 2.77 -4.72 22.57
N ALA A 526 2.11 -5.84 22.86
CA ALA A 526 2.78 -7.10 23.09
C ALA A 526 3.18 -7.72 21.75
N VAL A 527 4.48 -7.99 21.60
CA VAL A 527 4.97 -8.81 20.50
C VAL A 527 4.58 -10.25 20.80
N GLN A 528 3.60 -10.77 20.06
CA GLN A 528 3.30 -12.19 20.13
C GLN A 528 4.41 -12.96 19.40
N PRO A 529 4.94 -14.05 19.99
CA PRO A 529 6.10 -14.77 19.48
C PRO A 529 5.90 -15.52 18.16
#